data_AF-A0A7W0V2K8-F1
#
_entry.id   AF-A0A7W0V2K8-F1
#
_cell.length_a   1.000
_cell.length_b   1.000
_cell.length_c   1.000
_cell.angle_alpha   90.00
_cell.angle_beta   90.00
_cell.angle_gamma   90.00
#
_symmetry.space_group_name_H-M   'P 1'
#
loop_
_entity.id
_entity.type
_entity.pdbx_description
1 polymer ?
#
loop_
_entity_poly.entity_id
_entity_poly.type
_entity_poly.pdbx_seq_one_letter_code
_entity_poly.pdbx_strand_id
1 'polypeptide(L)'
;MIPTLLELQRLKRLDRTGWTLRGLAPGAESVASHSYGVAIAAMLLADEVRARGVGVDTERLLQIALLHDWAEVRTGDLPRDAAHYYGVEARRAAEHQAFDDIIGSLRARDHYRALHQEYEDRVSTEAK
;
A
#
# COMPACT_ATOMS: atom_id res chain seq x y z
N MET A 1 18.07 3.64 4.25
CA MET A 1 17.28 3.21 5.44
C MET A 1 16.71 4.40 6.22
N ILE A 2 17.49 5.19 6.99
CA ILE A 2 16.94 6.33 7.76
C ILE A 2 16.18 7.34 6.86
N PRO A 3 16.70 7.75 5.69
CA PRO A 3 15.96 8.65 4.80
C PRO A 3 14.60 8.08 4.37
N THR A 4 14.56 6.80 3.98
CA THR A 4 13.32 6.09 3.62
C THR A 4 12.34 6.07 4.78
N LEU A 5 12.79 5.78 6.01
CA LEU A 5 11.91 5.80 7.19
C LEU A 5 11.30 7.19 7.42
N LEU A 6 12.12 8.24 7.36
CA LEU A 6 11.66 9.63 7.52
C LEU A 6 10.71 10.06 6.40
N GLU A 7 10.95 9.61 5.18
CA GLU A 7 10.07 9.82 4.03
C GLU A 7 8.70 9.17 4.29
N LEU A 8 8.66 7.88 4.62
CA LEU A 8 7.41 7.15 4.87
C LEU A 8 6.61 7.70 6.05
N GLN A 9 7.24 8.36 7.03
CA GLN A 9 6.49 9.06 8.09
C GLN A 9 5.56 10.16 7.57
N ARG A 10 5.77 10.66 6.35
CA ARG A 10 4.88 11.66 5.73
C ARG A 10 3.48 11.11 5.44
N LEU A 11 3.33 9.79 5.28
CA LEU A 11 2.01 9.14 5.12
C LEU A 11 1.06 9.38 6.31
N LYS A 12 1.59 9.70 7.49
CA LYS A 12 0.81 10.08 8.68
C LYS A 12 0.10 11.43 8.54
N ARG A 13 0.51 12.24 7.55
CA ARG A 13 -0.05 13.56 7.26
C ARG A 13 -0.68 13.64 5.86
N LEU A 14 -0.70 12.53 5.13
CA LEU A 14 -1.38 12.43 3.85
C LEU A 14 -2.80 11.94 4.13
N ASP A 15 -3.78 12.82 3.96
CA ASP A 15 -5.20 12.47 4.10
C ASP A 15 -5.61 11.53 2.97
N ARG A 16 -6.51 10.60 3.29
CA ARG A 16 -7.18 9.74 2.32
C ARG A 16 -8.17 10.57 1.52
N THR A 17 -7.81 10.89 0.27
CA THR A 17 -8.52 11.77 -0.66
C THR A 17 -9.99 11.37 -0.82
N GLY A 18 -10.30 10.08 -0.79
CA GLY A 18 -11.67 9.59 -0.89
C GLY A 18 -12.61 10.11 0.20
N TRP A 19 -12.12 10.39 1.41
CA TRP A 19 -12.93 10.99 2.49
C TRP A 19 -13.08 12.50 2.30
N THR A 20 -11.99 13.18 1.94
CA THR A 20 -12.01 14.62 1.66
C THR A 20 -12.99 14.95 0.53
N LEU A 21 -13.02 14.16 -0.55
CA LEU A 21 -13.96 14.32 -1.66
C LEU A 21 -15.43 14.12 -1.25
N ARG A 22 -15.69 13.37 -0.18
CA ARG A 22 -17.04 13.19 0.39
C ARG A 22 -17.40 14.24 1.44
N GLY A 23 -16.58 15.28 1.59
CA GLY A 23 -16.86 16.41 2.48
C GLY A 23 -16.51 16.16 3.95
N LEU A 24 -15.76 15.11 4.26
CA LEU A 24 -15.20 14.96 5.60
C LEU A 24 -14.08 15.98 5.81
N ALA A 25 -13.95 16.46 7.05
CA ALA A 25 -12.89 17.38 7.42
C ALA A 25 -11.50 16.72 7.26
N PRO A 26 -10.44 17.51 6.98
CA PRO A 26 -9.06 17.03 7.01
C PRO A 26 -8.74 16.28 8.30
N GLY A 27 -7.95 15.22 8.20
CA GLY A 27 -7.61 14.33 9.32
C GLY A 27 -8.65 13.24 9.64
N ALA A 28 -9.67 13.02 8.80
CA ALA A 28 -10.61 11.91 8.96
C ALA A 28 -9.92 10.54 8.96
N GLU A 29 -9.00 10.32 8.01
CA GLU A 29 -8.13 9.15 7.95
C GLU A 29 -6.89 9.55 7.14
N SER A 30 -5.70 9.25 7.67
CA SER A 30 -4.45 9.33 6.91
C SER A 30 -4.15 8.02 6.19
N VAL A 31 -3.31 8.04 5.16
CA VAL A 31 -2.84 6.81 4.49
C VAL A 31 -2.16 5.87 5.48
N ALA A 32 -1.36 6.39 6.42
CA ALA A 32 -0.75 5.54 7.45
C ALA A 32 -1.77 4.87 8.39
N SER A 33 -2.86 5.56 8.77
CA SER A 33 -3.94 4.95 9.56
C SER A 33 -4.74 3.93 8.76
N HIS A 34 -4.91 4.17 7.45
CA HIS A 34 -5.49 3.20 6.54
C HIS A 34 -4.66 1.92 6.50
N SER A 35 -3.35 2.01 6.26
CA SER A 35 -2.46 0.85 6.20
C SER A 35 -2.42 0.08 7.53
N TYR A 36 -2.52 0.76 8.68
CA TYR A 36 -2.69 0.09 9.98
C TYR A 36 -4.00 -0.73 10.03
N GLY A 37 -5.12 -0.12 9.64
CA GLY A 37 -6.41 -0.82 9.57
C GLY A 37 -6.39 -2.02 8.63
N VAL A 38 -5.77 -1.88 7.46
CA VAL A 38 -5.58 -2.96 6.48
C VAL A 38 -4.75 -4.10 7.08
N ALA A 39 -3.64 -3.81 7.76
CA ALA A 39 -2.81 -4.84 8.38
C ALA A 39 -3.55 -5.63 9.47
N ILE A 40 -4.34 -4.95 10.31
CA ILE A 40 -5.17 -5.62 11.32
C ILE A 40 -6.26 -6.48 10.66
N ALA A 41 -6.96 -5.94 9.66
CA ALA A 41 -7.99 -6.69 8.94
C ALA A 41 -7.40 -7.91 8.24
N ALA A 42 -6.26 -7.78 7.58
CA ALA A 42 -5.55 -8.86 6.92
C ALA A 42 -5.14 -9.97 7.90
N MET A 43 -4.65 -9.60 9.08
CA MET A 43 -4.32 -10.56 10.14
C MET A 43 -5.54 -11.38 10.58
N LEU A 44 -6.65 -10.72 10.89
CA LEU A 44 -7.87 -11.39 11.35
C LEU A 44 -8.51 -12.25 10.26
N LEU A 45 -8.49 -11.78 9.01
CA LEU A 45 -8.99 -12.55 7.87
C LEU A 45 -8.11 -13.77 7.58
N ALA A 46 -6.79 -13.66 7.76
CA ALA A 46 -5.89 -14.79 7.61
C ALA A 46 -6.23 -15.93 8.59
N ASP A 47 -6.56 -15.60 9.85
CA ASP A 47 -6.98 -16.60 10.83
C ASP A 47 -8.28 -17.32 10.39
N GLU A 48 -9.27 -16.58 9.93
CA GLU A 48 -10.54 -17.12 9.42
C GLU A 48 -10.35 -18.00 8.18
N VAL A 49 -9.49 -17.58 7.26
CA VAL A 49 -9.18 -18.32 6.02
C VAL A 49 -8.40 -19.60 6.34
N ARG A 50 -7.44 -19.54 7.27
CA ARG A 50 -6.69 -20.71 7.74
C ARG A 50 -7.56 -21.70 8.48
N ALA A 51 -8.52 -21.23 9.29
CA ALA A 51 -9.50 -22.09 9.96
C ALA A 51 -10.38 -22.88 8.96
N ARG A 52 -10.55 -22.38 7.73
CA ARG A 52 -11.25 -23.06 6.63
C ARG A 52 -10.35 -24.00 5.82
N GLY A 53 -9.10 -24.20 6.23
CA GLY A 53 -8.15 -25.12 5.59
C GLY A 53 -7.38 -24.53 4.40
N VAL A 54 -7.45 -23.22 4.17
CA VAL A 54 -6.69 -22.55 3.12
C VAL A 54 -5.32 -22.12 3.68
N GLY A 55 -4.24 -22.49 2.97
CA GLY A 55 -2.89 -22.06 3.33
C GLY A 55 -2.68 -20.58 3.01
N VAL A 56 -2.26 -19.80 4.00
CA VAL A 56 -1.91 -18.38 3.88
C VAL A 56 -0.61 -18.12 4.63
N ASP A 57 0.35 -17.48 3.96
CA ASP A 57 1.57 -16.95 4.58
C ASP A 57 1.28 -15.59 5.22
N THR A 58 0.97 -15.60 6.52
CA THR A 58 0.62 -14.40 7.28
C THR A 58 1.76 -13.37 7.33
N GLU A 59 3.03 -13.80 7.33
CA GLU A 59 4.15 -12.86 7.34
C GLU A 59 4.20 -12.09 6.01
N ARG A 60 4.13 -12.82 4.89
CA ARG A 60 4.09 -12.21 3.55
C ARG A 60 2.89 -11.29 3.39
N LEU A 61 1.69 -11.74 3.81
CA LEU A 61 0.47 -10.94 3.77
C LEU A 61 0.61 -9.61 4.54
N LEU A 62 1.17 -9.65 5.74
CA LEU A 62 1.36 -8.44 6.54
C LEU A 62 2.43 -7.52 5.96
N GLN A 63 3.48 -8.07 5.35
CA GLN A 63 4.45 -7.26 4.61
C GLN A 63 3.80 -6.53 3.44
N ILE A 64 2.99 -7.23 2.63
CA ILE A 64 2.21 -6.64 1.52
C ILE A 64 1.27 -5.54 2.05
N ALA A 65 0.47 -5.83 3.07
CA ALA A 65 -0.46 -4.88 3.67
C ALA A 65 0.24 -3.60 4.17
N LEU A 66 1.45 -3.71 4.72
CA LEU A 66 2.19 -2.54 5.22
C LEU A 66 2.85 -1.72 4.11
N LEU A 67 3.16 -2.30 2.95
CA LEU A 67 3.89 -1.64 1.87
C LEU A 67 3.02 -1.14 0.71
N HIS A 68 1.78 -1.62 0.58
CA HIS A 68 0.97 -1.42 -0.63
C HIS A 68 0.80 0.05 -1.03
N ASP A 69 0.62 0.96 -0.06
CA ASP A 69 0.45 2.40 -0.32
C ASP A 69 1.75 3.22 -0.14
N TRP A 70 2.94 2.60 -0.08
CA TRP A 70 4.19 3.37 0.10
C TRP A 70 4.44 4.37 -1.03
N ALA A 71 4.06 4.03 -2.26
CA ALA A 71 4.20 4.92 -3.42
C ALA A 71 3.46 6.27 -3.23
N GLU A 72 2.35 6.27 -2.47
CA GLU A 72 1.53 7.44 -2.21
C GLU A 72 2.29 8.56 -1.47
N VAL A 73 3.41 8.24 -0.81
CA VAL A 73 4.27 9.26 -0.19
C VAL A 73 4.84 10.25 -1.21
N ARG A 74 4.90 9.86 -2.49
CA ARG A 74 5.36 10.69 -3.61
C ARG A 74 4.25 11.00 -4.61
N THR A 75 3.36 10.06 -4.89
CA THR A 75 2.28 10.24 -5.88
C THR A 75 1.05 10.92 -5.29
N GLY A 76 0.89 10.93 -3.96
CA GLY A 76 -0.36 11.21 -3.28
C GLY A 76 -1.36 10.05 -3.37
N ASP A 77 -2.40 10.09 -2.54
CA ASP A 77 -3.55 9.18 -2.60
C ASP A 77 -4.44 9.60 -3.77
N LEU A 78 -4.15 9.06 -4.96
CA LEU A 78 -4.89 9.37 -6.17
C LEU A 78 -6.27 8.69 -6.13
N PRO A 79 -7.38 9.45 -6.11
CA PRO A 79 -8.70 8.87 -6.06
C PRO A 79 -8.98 8.09 -7.35
N ARG A 80 -9.80 7.04 -7.25
CA ARG A 80 -10.17 6.18 -8.39
C ARG A 80 -10.63 6.98 -9.61
N ASP A 81 -11.35 8.08 -9.41
CA ASP A 81 -11.87 8.91 -10.51
C ASP A 81 -10.75 9.62 -11.28
N ALA A 82 -9.59 9.86 -10.67
CA ALA A 82 -8.42 10.41 -11.37
C ALA A 82 -7.91 9.46 -12.47
N ALA A 83 -8.06 8.13 -12.31
CA ALA A 83 -7.64 7.15 -13.30
C ALA A 83 -8.40 7.29 -14.63
N HIS A 84 -9.59 7.89 -14.65
CA HIS A 84 -10.34 8.18 -15.89
C HIS A 84 -9.63 9.22 -16.77
N TYR A 85 -8.82 10.09 -16.17
CA TYR A 85 -8.15 11.19 -16.88
C TYR A 85 -6.70 10.87 -17.22
N TYR A 86 -6.00 10.16 -16.31
CA TYR A 86 -4.59 9.82 -16.49
C TYR A 86 -4.37 8.44 -17.12
N GLY A 87 -5.38 7.57 -17.13
CA GLY A 87 -5.24 6.17 -17.53
C GLY A 87 -4.69 5.30 -16.41
N VAL A 88 -5.09 4.03 -16.40
CA VAL A 88 -4.70 3.06 -15.35
C VAL A 88 -3.20 2.74 -15.46
N GLU A 89 -2.70 2.61 -16.68
CA GLU A 89 -1.32 2.25 -16.98
C GLU A 89 -0.35 3.34 -16.56
N ALA A 90 -0.65 4.62 -16.83
CA ALA A 90 0.20 5.73 -16.45
C ALA A 90 0.23 5.90 -14.91
N ARG A 91 -0.92 5.71 -14.24
CA ARG A 91 -1.00 5.70 -12.78
C ARG A 91 -0.13 4.61 -12.18
N ARG A 92 -0.29 3.36 -12.66
CA ARG A 92 0.52 2.21 -12.20
C ARG A 92 2.01 2.43 -12.44
N ALA A 93 2.38 2.94 -13.61
CA ALA A 93 3.78 3.24 -13.93
C ALA A 93 4.38 4.28 -12.97
N ALA A 94 3.62 5.33 -12.62
CA ALA A 94 4.05 6.33 -11.65
C ALA A 94 4.19 5.74 -10.24
N GLU A 95 3.23 4.92 -9.81
CA GLU A 95 3.27 4.22 -8.51
C GLU A 95 4.48 3.27 -8.42
N HIS A 96 4.72 2.46 -9.47
CA HIS A 96 5.87 1.57 -9.56
C HIS A 96 7.20 2.34 -9.49
N GLN A 97 7.33 3.42 -10.26
CA GLN A 97 8.54 4.24 -10.25
C GLN A 97 8.78 4.87 -8.89
N ALA A 98 7.72 5.41 -8.26
CA ALA A 98 7.80 5.98 -6.92
C ALA A 98 8.25 4.93 -5.90
N PHE A 99 7.67 3.73 -5.94
CA PHE A 99 8.03 2.63 -5.04
C PHE A 99 9.51 2.23 -5.20
N ASP A 100 9.97 2.06 -6.45
CA ASP A 100 11.35 1.71 -6.76
C ASP A 100 12.37 2.73 -6.23
N ASP A 101 12.06 4.02 -6.37
CA ASP A 101 12.93 5.06 -5.85
C ASP A 101 12.95 5.10 -4.30
N ILE A 102 11.83 4.83 -3.63
CA ILE A 102 11.71 4.79 -2.16
C ILE A 102 12.60 3.68 -1.58
N ILE A 103 12.54 2.48 -2.19
CA ILE A 103 13.28 1.31 -1.73
C ILE A 103 14.74 1.28 -2.22
N GLY A 104 15.12 2.12 -3.19
CA GLY A 104 16.40 2.00 -3.91
C GLY A 104 17.65 1.97 -3.02
N SER A 105 17.59 2.62 -1.85
CA SER A 105 18.68 2.66 -0.84
C SER A 105 18.62 1.55 0.22
N LEU A 106 17.61 0.67 0.17
CA LEU A 106 17.42 -0.41 1.13
C LEU A 106 18.19 -1.66 0.70
N ARG A 107 18.77 -2.38 1.67
CA ARG A 107 19.48 -3.64 1.41
C ARG A 107 18.54 -4.72 0.86
N ALA A 108 17.31 -4.75 1.36
CA ALA A 108 16.27 -5.71 0.96
C ALA A 108 15.36 -5.18 -0.17
N ARG A 109 15.85 -4.25 -1.00
CA ARG A 109 15.03 -3.63 -2.07
C ARG A 109 14.40 -4.65 -3.02
N ASP A 110 15.12 -5.72 -3.38
CA ASP A 110 14.61 -6.69 -4.35
C ASP A 110 13.47 -7.53 -3.74
N HIS A 111 13.52 -7.78 -2.43
CA HIS A 111 12.42 -8.40 -1.68
C HIS A 111 11.18 -7.50 -1.67
N TYR A 112 11.33 -6.22 -1.32
CA TYR A 112 10.20 -5.29 -1.29
C TYR A 112 9.60 -5.05 -2.68
N ARG A 113 10.45 -4.98 -3.72
CA ARG A 113 10.00 -4.91 -5.12
C ARG A 113 9.16 -6.12 -5.49
N ALA A 114 9.62 -7.32 -5.14
CA ALA A 114 8.89 -8.56 -5.44
C ALA A 114 7.50 -8.57 -4.78
N LEU A 115 7.40 -8.16 -3.51
CA LEU A 115 6.12 -8.08 -2.80
C LEU A 115 5.18 -7.03 -3.40
N HIS A 116 5.70 -5.87 -3.77
CA HIS A 116 4.89 -4.83 -4.41
C HIS A 116 4.37 -5.29 -5.78
N GLN A 117 5.23 -5.93 -6.58
CA GLN A 117 4.82 -6.49 -7.87
C GLN A 117 3.78 -7.60 -7.69
N GLU A 118 3.95 -8.48 -6.69
CA GLU A 118 2.99 -9.52 -6.35
C GLU A 118 1.60 -8.94 -6.02
N TYR A 119 1.57 -7.86 -5.24
CA TYR A 119 0.36 -7.10 -4.92
C TYR A 119 -0.32 -6.51 -6.17
N GLU A 120 0.46 -5.82 -7.01
CA GLU A 120 -0.06 -5.16 -8.22
C GLU A 120 -0.61 -6.16 -9.25
N ASP A 121 0.04 -7.32 -9.38
CA ASP A 121 -0.37 -8.37 -10.30
C ASP A 121 -1.49 -9.27 -9.74
N ARG A 122 -1.74 -9.24 -8.42
CA ARG A 122 -2.76 -10.05 -7.72
C ARG A 122 -2.65 -11.55 -7.99
N VAL A 123 -1.43 -12.06 -7.98
CA VAL A 123 -1.14 -13.43 -8.42
C VAL A 123 -1.23 -14.47 -7.29
N SER A 124 -0.81 -14.11 -6.08
CA SER A 124 -0.81 -15.00 -4.91
C SER A 124 -2.13 -14.96 -4.14
N THR A 125 -2.29 -15.84 -3.15
CA THR A 125 -3.42 -15.77 -2.20
C THR A 125 -3.30 -14.54 -1.31
N GLU A 126 -2.06 -14.18 -0.93
CA GLU A 126 -1.75 -13.05 -0.06
C GLU A 126 -2.00 -11.69 -0.75
N ALA A 127 -1.89 -11.63 -2.07
CA ALA A 127 -2.10 -10.42 -2.86
C ALA A 127 -3.55 -10.22 -3.36
N LYS A 128 -4.44 -11.21 -3.19
CA LYS A 128 -5.83 -11.16 -3.65
C LYS A 128 -6.78 -10.71 -2.56
#